data_AF-A0A2K9ETJ7-F1
#
_entry.id   AF-A0A2K9ETJ7-F1
#
_cell.length_a   1.000
_cell.length_b   1.000
_cell.length_c   1.000
_cell.angle_alpha   90.00
_cell.angle_beta   90.00
_cell.angle_gamma   90.00
#
_symmetry.space_group_name_H-M   'P 1'
#
loop_
_entity.id
_entity.type
_entity.pdbx_description
1 polymer ?
#
loop_
_entity_poly.entity_id
_entity_poly.type
_entity_poly.pdbx_seq_one_letter_code
_entity_poly.pdbx_strand_id
1 'polypeptide(L)'
;MIVTRRPLPAATAAVTGTDSVTRGGRRTGAGPRVKTSAGALAIATLLLLTACGGSDDGGSDDKIDASKPSSSASESPAEAETPGRPEIKLPADAKNVFEDTETGDPEKDAVLADNEAWVNAVDDAILSGEESTDAVRFYTDGVAFGPTVEYIEGWVQEGDTWVGTARYFDRKVTLNEDGSAAVIYCIDESNAFVKDGKTGEVDRSAATKNAYVLYNTRLEKNKEGVWKTINALSERGANQCQP
;
A
#
# COMPACT_ATOMS: atom_id res chain seq x y z
N MET A 1 -25.72 21.20 -19.93
CA MET A 1 -24.36 21.42 -19.37
C MET A 1 -23.87 20.06 -18.93
N ILE A 2 -22.73 19.59 -19.42
CA ILE A 2 -22.15 18.32 -18.94
C ILE A 2 -21.58 18.63 -17.57
N VAL A 3 -22.26 18.19 -16.51
CA VAL A 3 -21.73 18.27 -15.15
C VAL A 3 -20.59 17.25 -15.09
N THR A 4 -19.36 17.76 -15.09
CA THR A 4 -18.18 16.93 -14.90
C THR A 4 -18.10 16.52 -13.44
N ARG A 5 -17.91 15.21 -13.20
CA ARG A 5 -17.84 14.62 -11.88
C ARG A 5 -16.87 15.35 -10.97
N ARG A 6 -17.31 15.66 -9.75
CA ARG A 6 -16.39 16.13 -8.70
C ARG A 6 -15.46 14.96 -8.36
N PRO A 7 -14.14 15.06 -8.59
CA PRO A 7 -13.24 14.02 -8.12
C PRO A 7 -13.32 13.99 -6.58
N LEU A 8 -13.09 12.82 -5.98
CA LEU A 8 -12.77 12.80 -4.55
C LEU A 8 -11.60 13.78 -4.34
N PRO A 9 -11.52 14.51 -3.22
CA PRO A 9 -10.38 15.36 -2.93
C PRO A 9 -9.10 14.52 -3.10
N ALA A 10 -8.00 15.12 -3.54
CA ALA A 10 -6.71 14.46 -3.54
C ALA A 10 -6.05 14.72 -2.19
N ALA A 11 -5.49 13.69 -1.56
CA ALA A 11 -4.58 13.91 -0.44
C ALA A 11 -3.38 14.71 -0.99
N THR A 12 -3.14 15.91 -0.45
CA THR A 12 -2.02 16.75 -0.86
C THR A 12 -0.73 15.96 -0.65
N ALA A 13 0.03 15.76 -1.73
CA ALA A 13 1.32 15.08 -1.67
C ALA A 13 2.25 15.77 -0.66
N ALA A 14 2.75 15.03 0.32
CA ALA A 14 3.74 15.57 1.25
C ALA A 14 5.01 15.96 0.47
N VAL A 15 5.48 17.18 0.71
CA VAL A 15 6.66 17.81 0.13
C VAL A 15 7.86 16.84 0.17
N THR A 16 8.53 16.66 -0.97
CA THR A 16 9.86 16.01 -1.04
C THR A 16 10.86 16.85 -0.26
N GLY A 17 11.01 16.57 1.03
CA GLY A 17 12.05 17.16 1.86
C GLY A 17 13.42 16.53 1.53
N THR A 18 14.08 17.00 0.48
CA THR A 18 15.52 16.79 0.31
C THR A 18 16.29 17.77 1.19
N ASP A 19 16.18 17.68 2.51
CA ASP A 19 17.10 18.38 3.41
C ASP A 19 18.19 17.41 3.84
N SER A 20 19.24 17.41 3.02
CA SER A 20 20.55 16.92 3.43
C SER A 20 21.01 17.74 4.64
N VAL A 21 20.86 17.18 5.84
CA VAL A 21 21.45 17.71 7.08
C VAL A 21 22.96 17.80 6.90
N THR A 22 23.44 18.97 6.44
CA THR A 22 24.85 19.31 6.53
C THR A 22 25.09 19.87 7.92
N ARG A 23 25.29 18.97 8.89
CA ARG A 23 25.77 19.35 10.22
C ARG A 23 27.24 19.75 10.09
N GLY A 24 27.52 21.00 10.41
CA GLY A 24 28.85 21.60 10.32
C GLY A 24 29.92 20.85 11.09
N GLY A 25 31.09 20.72 10.44
CA GLY A 25 32.34 20.26 11.03
C GLY A 25 33.50 21.09 10.50
N ARG A 26 33.81 22.19 11.20
CA ARG A 26 35.00 23.01 10.98
C ARG A 26 36.25 22.18 11.29
N ARG A 27 37.09 21.84 10.30
CA ARG A 27 38.50 21.48 10.50
C ARG A 27 39.40 22.07 9.41
N THR A 28 40.42 22.76 9.90
CA THR A 28 41.59 23.32 9.24
C THR A 28 42.48 22.23 8.63
N GLY A 29 43.13 22.50 7.49
CA GLY A 29 44.32 21.75 7.07
C GLY A 29 44.51 21.67 5.56
N ALA A 30 45.47 22.42 5.04
CA ALA A 30 45.97 22.36 3.67
C ALA A 30 47.02 21.24 3.50
N GLY A 31 47.02 20.60 2.33
CA GLY A 31 48.23 20.04 1.70
C GLY A 31 48.36 18.51 1.64
N PRO A 32 49.05 17.98 0.61
CA PRO A 32 48.60 16.81 -0.16
C PRO A 32 49.52 15.59 0.00
N ARG A 33 49.09 14.40 -0.46
CA ARG A 33 49.96 13.38 -1.07
C ARG A 33 49.20 12.23 -1.73
N VAL A 34 49.43 12.12 -3.03
CA VAL A 34 49.21 10.97 -3.91
C VAL A 34 49.89 9.71 -3.36
N LYS A 35 49.21 8.56 -3.39
CA LYS A 35 49.82 7.25 -3.72
C LYS A 35 48.80 6.36 -4.44
N THR A 36 49.08 6.12 -5.71
CA THR A 36 48.56 5.04 -6.54
C THR A 36 49.04 3.69 -6.00
N SER A 37 48.17 2.68 -5.98
CA SER A 37 48.57 1.28 -5.84
C SER A 37 47.61 0.41 -6.63
N ALA A 38 48.10 -0.08 -7.76
CA ALA A 38 47.50 -1.18 -8.51
C ALA A 38 47.81 -2.50 -7.79
N GLY A 39 46.82 -3.38 -7.66
CA GLY A 39 46.97 -4.74 -7.13
C GLY A 39 46.06 -5.69 -7.90
N ALA A 40 46.65 -6.76 -8.42
CA ALA A 40 46.10 -7.67 -9.42
C ALA A 40 45.25 -8.83 -8.85
N LEU A 41 44.58 -9.51 -9.78
CA LEU A 41 43.75 -10.72 -9.72
C LEU A 41 44.06 -11.77 -8.64
N ALA A 42 42.99 -12.37 -8.12
CA ALA A 42 42.93 -13.80 -7.82
C ALA A 42 41.53 -14.36 -8.15
N ILE A 43 41.49 -15.31 -9.09
CA ILE A 43 40.32 -16.14 -9.43
C ILE A 43 40.44 -17.41 -8.60
N ALA A 44 39.36 -17.83 -7.92
CA ALA A 44 39.25 -19.15 -7.32
C ALA A 44 37.90 -19.76 -7.70
N THR A 45 37.94 -20.69 -8.65
CA THR A 45 36.86 -21.60 -9.02
C THR A 45 36.91 -22.83 -8.10
N LEU A 46 35.81 -23.11 -7.39
CA LEU A 46 35.56 -24.40 -6.75
C LEU A 46 34.31 -25.02 -7.40
N LEU A 47 34.56 -25.87 -8.38
CA LEU A 47 33.67 -26.93 -8.84
C LEU A 47 33.95 -28.16 -7.97
N LEU A 48 32.90 -28.99 -7.73
CA LEU A 48 32.82 -30.36 -7.16
C LEU A 48 31.62 -30.37 -6.17
N LEU A 49 30.56 -31.19 -6.27
CA LEU A 49 30.54 -32.64 -6.47
C LEU A 49 29.16 -33.13 -7.00
N THR A 50 29.22 -34.19 -7.80
CA THR A 50 28.15 -34.99 -8.38
C THR A 50 27.65 -36.10 -7.44
N ALA A 51 26.33 -36.34 -7.39
CA ALA A 51 25.68 -37.62 -7.07
C ALA A 51 24.21 -37.51 -7.52
N CYS A 52 23.72 -38.18 -8.57
CA CYS A 52 23.53 -39.62 -8.85
C CYS A 52 22.38 -40.27 -8.07
N GLY A 53 21.32 -40.61 -8.80
CA GLY A 53 20.21 -41.49 -8.41
C GLY A 53 18.91 -41.02 -9.07
N GLY A 54 18.21 -41.76 -9.94
CA GLY A 54 18.37 -43.09 -10.50
C GLY A 54 17.26 -43.31 -11.56
N SER A 55 17.52 -44.20 -12.53
CA SER A 55 16.61 -44.68 -13.60
C SER A 55 15.31 -45.30 -13.02
N ASP A 56 14.19 -45.49 -13.73
CA ASP A 56 14.01 -46.09 -15.06
C ASP A 56 12.58 -45.84 -15.60
N ASP A 57 12.41 -46.12 -16.89
CA ASP A 57 11.30 -45.89 -17.81
C ASP A 57 10.06 -46.77 -17.57
N GLY A 58 8.93 -46.39 -18.18
CA GLY A 58 7.92 -47.36 -18.61
C GLY A 58 6.47 -46.88 -18.46
N GLY A 59 5.83 -46.61 -19.59
CA GLY A 59 4.48 -46.05 -19.69
C GLY A 59 3.34 -47.02 -19.39
N SER A 60 2.11 -46.48 -19.33
CA SER A 60 0.92 -46.96 -20.05
C SER A 60 -0.23 -46.00 -19.77
N ASP A 61 -0.95 -45.63 -20.83
CA ASP A 61 -2.27 -45.00 -20.78
C ASP A 61 -3.24 -45.86 -19.96
N ASP A 62 -4.07 -45.23 -19.14
CA ASP A 62 -5.45 -45.70 -18.94
C ASP A 62 -6.34 -44.57 -18.38
N LYS A 63 -7.41 -44.29 -19.12
CA LYS A 63 -8.57 -43.51 -18.70
C LYS A 63 -9.35 -44.27 -17.64
N ILE A 64 -9.59 -43.67 -16.47
CA ILE A 64 -10.81 -43.92 -15.68
C ILE A 64 -11.32 -42.61 -15.08
N ASP A 65 -12.59 -42.34 -15.36
CA ASP A 65 -13.41 -41.22 -14.88
C ASP A 65 -14.00 -41.53 -13.49
N ALA A 66 -14.34 -40.46 -12.77
CA ALA A 66 -15.19 -40.36 -11.57
C ALA A 66 -14.72 -40.97 -10.25
N SER A 67 -14.37 -40.09 -9.28
CA SER A 67 -15.20 -39.88 -8.07
C SER A 67 -14.66 -38.76 -7.19
N LYS A 68 -15.54 -37.79 -6.88
CA LYS A 68 -15.39 -36.74 -5.86
C LYS A 68 -15.18 -37.37 -4.47
N PRO A 69 -14.36 -36.78 -3.58
CA PRO A 69 -14.96 -36.23 -2.37
C PRO A 69 -14.33 -34.92 -1.86
N SER A 70 -15.20 -34.19 -1.15
CA SER A 70 -14.96 -33.23 -0.07
C SER A 70 -14.04 -32.03 -0.31
N SER A 71 -14.69 -30.88 -0.46
CA SER A 71 -14.13 -29.55 -0.18
C SER A 71 -13.76 -29.50 1.30
N SER A 72 -12.49 -29.68 1.63
CA SER A 72 -11.94 -29.11 2.85
C SER A 72 -11.76 -27.62 2.58
N ALA A 73 -12.54 -26.79 3.28
CA ALA A 73 -12.22 -25.39 3.41
C ALA A 73 -10.79 -25.31 3.96
N SER A 74 -9.88 -24.76 3.16
CA SER A 74 -8.57 -24.36 3.65
C SER A 74 -8.82 -23.13 4.51
N GLU A 75 -9.01 -23.32 5.81
CA GLU A 75 -8.85 -22.24 6.78
C GLU A 75 -7.40 -21.78 6.67
N SER A 76 -7.20 -20.64 5.99
CA SER A 76 -5.91 -19.95 6.01
C SER A 76 -5.58 -19.61 7.46
N PRO A 77 -4.33 -19.76 7.92
CA PRO A 77 -3.97 -19.43 9.29
C PRO A 77 -4.25 -17.93 9.52
N ALA A 78 -5.21 -17.62 10.37
CA ALA A 78 -5.32 -16.28 10.92
C ALA A 78 -4.02 -16.02 11.69
N GLU A 79 -3.15 -15.18 11.12
CA GLU A 79 -1.99 -14.66 11.82
C GLU A 79 -2.50 -14.02 13.12
N ALA A 80 -1.83 -14.31 14.23
CA ALA A 80 -2.27 -13.84 15.54
C ALA A 80 -2.33 -12.30 15.50
N GLU A 81 -3.55 -11.75 15.53
CA GLU A 81 -3.82 -10.32 15.59
C GLU A 81 -2.91 -9.70 16.65
N THR A 82 -2.02 -8.79 16.22
CA THR A 82 -1.24 -7.99 17.16
C THR A 82 -2.23 -7.32 18.12
N PRO A 83 -2.11 -7.53 19.44
CA PRO A 83 -3.05 -6.95 20.39
C PRO A 83 -3.06 -5.42 20.24
N GLY A 84 -4.26 -4.83 20.16
CA GLY A 84 -4.45 -3.39 20.11
C GLY A 84 -4.81 -2.80 18.74
N ARG A 85 -4.88 -3.62 17.67
CA ARG A 85 -5.40 -3.19 16.37
C ARG A 85 -6.88 -2.76 16.49
N PRO A 86 -7.26 -1.52 16.11
CA PRO A 86 -8.63 -1.05 16.23
C PRO A 86 -9.55 -1.73 15.21
N GLU A 87 -10.79 -2.03 15.62
CA GLU A 87 -11.84 -2.45 14.68
C GLU A 87 -12.25 -1.25 13.83
N ILE A 88 -12.26 -1.43 12.50
CA ILE A 88 -12.67 -0.40 11.54
C ILE A 88 -13.85 -0.94 10.75
N LYS A 89 -14.96 -0.20 10.73
CA LYS A 89 -16.19 -0.66 10.10
C LYS A 89 -16.84 0.42 9.25
N LEU A 90 -16.67 0.28 7.95
CA LEU A 90 -17.30 1.16 6.98
C LEU A 90 -18.83 0.92 6.93
N PRO A 91 -19.64 1.95 6.65
CA PRO A 91 -21.07 1.80 6.39
C PRO A 91 -21.33 0.93 5.16
N ALA A 92 -22.48 0.24 5.12
CA ALA A 92 -22.76 -0.79 4.12
C ALA A 92 -22.83 -0.28 2.66
N ASP A 93 -23.06 1.01 2.47
CA ASP A 93 -23.13 1.69 1.19
C ASP A 93 -21.77 2.24 0.70
N ALA A 94 -20.68 2.08 1.47
CA ALA A 94 -19.32 2.43 1.07
C ALA A 94 -18.40 1.22 1.22
N LYS A 95 -17.68 0.85 0.14
CA LYS A 95 -16.88 -0.38 0.10
C LYS A 95 -15.51 -0.14 -0.49
N ASN A 96 -14.50 -0.57 0.25
CA ASN A 96 -13.15 -0.74 -0.28
C ASN A 96 -12.95 -2.21 -0.66
N VAL A 97 -12.46 -2.44 -1.88
CA VAL A 97 -12.13 -3.77 -2.38
C VAL A 97 -10.66 -3.80 -2.72
N PHE A 98 -9.89 -4.57 -1.96
CA PHE A 98 -8.46 -4.75 -2.17
C PHE A 98 -8.21 -6.03 -2.97
N GLU A 99 -7.49 -5.90 -4.07
CA GLU A 99 -6.89 -7.01 -4.82
C GLU A 99 -5.46 -7.26 -4.31
N ASP A 100 -4.79 -8.28 -4.83
CA ASP A 100 -3.37 -8.55 -4.57
C ASP A 100 -3.03 -8.61 -3.06
N THR A 101 -3.90 -9.20 -2.25
CA THR A 101 -3.78 -9.20 -0.77
C THR A 101 -2.74 -10.18 -0.25
N GLU A 102 -2.33 -11.16 -1.06
CA GLU A 102 -1.33 -12.16 -0.72
C GLU A 102 -0.22 -12.18 -1.78
N THR A 103 1.03 -12.22 -1.32
CA THR A 103 2.24 -12.24 -2.14
C THR A 103 3.03 -13.54 -1.99
N GLY A 104 2.70 -14.34 -0.98
CA GLY A 104 3.45 -15.54 -0.59
C GLY A 104 4.66 -15.23 0.31
N ASP A 105 4.88 -13.97 0.67
CA ASP A 105 5.86 -13.52 1.65
C ASP A 105 5.12 -12.92 2.85
N PRO A 106 5.17 -13.56 4.04
CA PRO A 106 4.36 -13.14 5.18
C PRO A 106 4.69 -11.72 5.66
N GLU A 107 5.92 -11.24 5.48
CA GLU A 107 6.26 -9.87 5.87
C GLU A 107 5.63 -8.84 4.94
N LYS A 108 5.60 -9.13 3.63
CA LYS A 108 4.91 -8.28 2.66
C LYS A 108 3.40 -8.32 2.83
N ASP A 109 2.85 -9.48 3.17
CA ASP A 109 1.42 -9.65 3.42
C ASP A 109 0.99 -8.85 4.67
N ALA A 110 1.82 -8.84 5.72
CA ALA A 110 1.61 -7.96 6.88
C ALA A 110 1.69 -6.46 6.53
N VAL A 111 2.60 -6.06 5.61
CA VAL A 111 2.64 -4.68 5.10
C VAL A 111 1.35 -4.32 4.33
N LEU A 112 0.85 -5.23 3.49
CA LEU A 112 -0.40 -5.02 2.75
C LEU A 112 -1.58 -4.89 3.70
N ALA A 113 -1.72 -5.78 4.69
CA ALA A 113 -2.80 -5.75 5.66
C ALA A 113 -2.83 -4.42 6.45
N ASP A 114 -1.66 -3.95 6.89
CA ASP A 114 -1.56 -2.68 7.61
C ASP A 114 -1.79 -1.46 6.72
N ASN A 115 -1.40 -1.53 5.45
CA ASN A 115 -1.74 -0.53 4.45
C ASN A 115 -3.26 -0.48 4.17
N GLU A 116 -3.95 -1.63 4.09
CA GLU A 116 -5.42 -1.69 3.95
C GLU A 116 -6.11 -1.08 5.16
N ALA A 117 -5.63 -1.41 6.36
CA ALA A 117 -6.18 -0.86 7.59
C ALA A 117 -5.97 0.67 7.69
N TRP A 118 -4.84 1.20 7.21
CA TRP A 118 -4.64 2.64 7.07
C TRP A 118 -5.67 3.28 6.13
N VAL A 119 -5.88 2.71 4.94
CA VAL A 119 -6.89 3.19 3.99
C VAL A 119 -8.28 3.19 4.61
N ASN A 120 -8.68 2.06 5.21
CA ASN A 120 -9.98 1.93 5.86
C ASN A 120 -10.12 2.91 7.04
N ALA A 121 -9.06 3.19 7.80
CA ALA A 121 -9.10 4.15 8.89
C ALA A 121 -9.36 5.58 8.41
N VAL A 122 -8.75 5.97 7.29
CA VAL A 122 -8.98 7.27 6.65
C VAL A 122 -10.41 7.37 6.13
N ASP A 123 -10.89 6.33 5.44
CA ASP A 123 -12.26 6.33 4.91
C ASP A 123 -13.31 6.26 6.02
N ASP A 124 -13.07 5.53 7.11
CA ASP A 124 -13.93 5.51 8.29
C ASP A 124 -14.09 6.91 8.91
N ALA A 125 -12.98 7.65 9.03
CA ALA A 125 -13.00 9.04 9.50
C ALA A 125 -13.83 9.95 8.58
N ILE A 126 -13.66 9.83 7.26
CA ILE A 126 -14.44 10.58 6.26
C ILE A 126 -15.94 10.22 6.34
N LEU A 127 -16.25 8.94 6.40
CA LEU A 127 -17.62 8.43 6.38
C LEU A 127 -18.37 8.67 7.70
N SER A 128 -17.64 8.76 8.83
CA SER A 128 -18.18 9.15 10.13
C SER A 128 -18.24 10.67 10.35
N GLY A 129 -17.54 11.45 9.52
CA GLY A 129 -17.44 12.90 9.67
C GLY A 129 -16.54 13.33 10.82
N GLU A 130 -15.56 12.50 11.21
CA GLU A 130 -14.60 12.78 12.27
C GLU A 130 -13.25 13.19 11.67
N GLU A 131 -12.70 14.34 12.09
CA GLU A 131 -11.43 14.84 11.55
C GLU A 131 -10.23 13.93 11.85
N SER A 132 -10.30 13.11 12.90
CA SER A 132 -9.28 12.11 13.23
C SER A 132 -9.77 11.10 14.28
N THR A 133 -9.86 9.84 13.88
CA THR A 133 -10.24 8.70 14.74
C THR A 133 -9.01 8.05 15.41
N ASP A 134 -9.24 7.18 16.39
CA ASP A 134 -8.18 6.37 17.00
C ASP A 134 -7.48 5.48 15.96
N ALA A 135 -8.22 4.97 14.97
CA ALA A 135 -7.67 4.17 13.88
C ALA A 135 -6.71 4.98 12.99
N VAL A 136 -7.04 6.23 12.67
CA VAL A 136 -6.13 7.12 11.92
C VAL A 136 -4.83 7.31 12.68
N ARG A 137 -4.89 7.54 14.00
CA ARG A 137 -3.70 7.70 14.85
C ARG A 137 -2.91 6.40 15.02
N PHE A 138 -3.59 5.25 15.00
CA PHE A 138 -2.99 3.94 15.13
C PHE A 138 -2.17 3.56 13.89
N TYR A 139 -2.67 3.85 12.69
CA TYR A 139 -2.04 3.45 11.42
C TYR A 139 -1.22 4.53 10.73
N THR A 140 -1.26 5.78 11.20
CA THR A 140 -0.51 6.90 10.61
C THR A 140 0.52 7.46 11.59
N ASP A 141 1.72 7.76 11.09
CA ASP A 141 2.77 8.46 11.86
C ASP A 141 3.57 9.42 10.98
N GLY A 142 4.62 10.01 11.55
CA GLY A 142 5.63 10.77 10.82
C GLY A 142 5.04 11.95 10.06
N VAL A 143 5.55 12.18 8.84
CA VAL A 143 5.14 13.32 8.01
C VAL A 143 3.79 13.10 7.31
N ALA A 144 3.27 11.86 7.29
CA ALA A 144 1.95 11.56 6.73
C ALA A 144 0.80 12.05 7.62
N PHE A 145 0.99 12.19 8.94
CA PHE A 145 -0.11 12.46 9.86
C PHE A 145 -0.85 13.78 9.54
N GLY A 146 -0.11 14.88 9.40
CA GLY A 146 -0.69 16.19 9.07
C GLY A 146 -1.49 16.17 7.77
N PRO A 147 -0.90 15.82 6.61
CA PRO A 147 -1.61 15.72 5.33
C PRO A 147 -2.79 14.76 5.33
N THR A 148 -2.72 13.66 6.11
CA THR A 148 -3.84 12.72 6.25
C THR A 148 -5.02 13.38 6.98
N VAL A 149 -4.76 14.10 8.07
CA VAL A 149 -5.81 14.83 8.80
C VAL A 149 -6.36 15.97 7.94
N GLU A 150 -5.52 16.75 7.26
CA GLU A 150 -5.96 17.82 6.35
C GLU A 150 -6.86 17.27 5.21
N TYR A 151 -6.55 16.08 4.71
CA TYR A 151 -7.36 15.40 3.71
C TYR A 151 -8.77 15.07 4.24
N ILE A 152 -8.84 14.50 5.44
CA ILE A 152 -10.11 14.16 6.11
C ILE A 152 -10.90 15.43 6.44
N GLU A 153 -10.24 16.45 7.00
CA GLU A 153 -10.85 17.74 7.34
C GLU A 153 -11.52 18.38 6.12
N GLY A 154 -10.93 18.28 4.93
CA GLY A 154 -11.53 18.78 3.69
C GLY A 154 -12.92 18.17 3.42
N TRP A 155 -13.08 16.86 3.62
CA TRP A 155 -14.37 16.18 3.51
C TRP A 155 -15.36 16.62 4.58
N VAL A 156 -14.91 16.65 5.84
CA VAL A 156 -15.74 17.02 6.99
C VAL A 156 -16.27 18.45 6.87
N GLN A 157 -15.43 19.40 6.44
CA GLN A 157 -15.80 20.81 6.29
C GLN A 157 -16.78 21.03 5.13
N GLU A 158 -16.63 20.30 4.02
CA GLU A 158 -17.58 20.33 2.92
C GLU A 158 -18.92 19.70 3.34
N GLY A 159 -18.88 18.75 4.29
CA GLY A 159 -19.99 17.93 4.71
C GLY A 159 -20.31 16.86 3.67
N ASP A 160 -19.34 16.51 2.82
CA ASP A 160 -19.48 15.48 1.80
C ASP A 160 -19.09 14.11 2.38
N THR A 161 -19.63 13.06 1.79
CA THR A 161 -19.26 11.67 2.05
C THR A 161 -19.23 10.92 0.71
N TRP A 162 -19.11 9.60 0.71
CA TRP A 162 -19.16 8.83 -0.53
C TRP A 162 -19.89 7.49 -0.36
N VAL A 163 -20.39 6.96 -1.48
CA VAL A 163 -21.06 5.66 -1.57
C VAL A 163 -20.57 4.89 -2.79
N GLY A 164 -20.74 3.59 -2.80
CA GLY A 164 -20.35 2.70 -3.89
C GLY A 164 -19.08 1.92 -3.57
N THR A 165 -18.17 1.82 -4.52
CA THR A 165 -16.99 0.94 -4.40
C THR A 165 -15.73 1.62 -4.94
N ALA A 166 -14.70 1.68 -4.11
CA ALA A 166 -13.33 1.98 -4.50
C ALA A 166 -12.55 0.66 -4.59
N ARG A 167 -11.89 0.43 -5.73
CA ARG A 167 -11.12 -0.78 -6.01
C ARG A 167 -9.63 -0.46 -5.97
N TYR A 168 -8.86 -1.20 -5.17
CA TYR A 168 -7.43 -1.02 -4.96
C TYR A 168 -6.69 -2.20 -5.61
N PHE A 169 -5.83 -1.95 -6.58
CA PHE A 169 -5.27 -2.98 -7.46
C PHE A 169 -3.84 -2.67 -7.91
N ASP A 170 -3.19 -3.66 -8.54
CA ASP A 170 -1.78 -3.61 -8.93
C ASP A 170 -0.88 -3.26 -7.72
N ARG A 171 -1.20 -3.87 -6.57
CA ARG A 171 -0.55 -3.53 -5.30
C ARG A 171 0.80 -4.23 -5.21
N LYS A 172 1.86 -3.44 -5.08
CA LYS A 172 3.25 -3.92 -5.09
C LYS A 172 3.96 -3.49 -3.83
N VAL A 173 4.50 -4.47 -3.10
CA VAL A 173 5.32 -4.25 -1.90
C VAL A 173 6.80 -4.38 -2.21
N THR A 174 7.57 -3.39 -1.77
CA THR A 174 9.04 -3.44 -1.70
C THR A 174 9.47 -3.29 -0.26
N LEU A 175 10.25 -4.26 0.24
CA LEU A 175 10.95 -4.14 1.53
C LEU A 175 12.32 -3.49 1.27
N ASN A 176 12.64 -2.46 2.04
CA ASN A 176 13.86 -1.68 1.88
C ASN A 176 14.93 -2.15 2.89
N GLU A 177 16.20 -1.90 2.55
CA GLU A 177 17.34 -2.29 3.40
C GLU A 177 17.33 -1.58 4.78
N ASP A 178 16.69 -0.42 4.89
CA ASP A 178 16.53 0.32 6.14
C ASP A 178 15.43 -0.23 7.06
N GLY A 179 14.76 -1.32 6.65
CA GLY A 179 13.65 -1.94 7.37
C GLY A 179 12.29 -1.26 7.14
N SER A 180 12.21 -0.24 6.28
CA SER A 180 10.93 0.32 5.83
C SER A 180 10.34 -0.50 4.69
N ALA A 181 9.06 -0.27 4.39
CA ALA A 181 8.41 -0.82 3.22
C ALA A 181 7.82 0.29 2.34
N ALA A 182 7.72 0.03 1.04
CA ALA A 182 6.95 0.84 0.11
C ALA A 182 5.80 0.01 -0.45
N VAL A 183 4.60 0.61 -0.52
CA VAL A 183 3.46 0.03 -1.23
C VAL A 183 3.04 1.01 -2.32
N ILE A 184 3.09 0.53 -3.57
CA ILE A 184 2.61 1.28 -4.73
C ILE A 184 1.36 0.56 -5.24
N TYR A 185 0.29 1.31 -5.48
CA TYR A 185 -0.98 0.74 -5.93
C TYR A 185 -1.82 1.76 -6.70
N CYS A 186 -2.76 1.25 -7.47
CA CYS A 186 -3.77 2.04 -8.14
C CYS A 186 -5.11 1.96 -7.40
N ILE A 187 -5.87 3.05 -7.45
CA ILE A 187 -7.25 3.13 -6.98
C ILE A 187 -8.13 3.43 -8.19
N ASP A 188 -9.18 2.64 -8.39
CA ASP A 188 -10.28 2.89 -9.29
C ASP A 188 -11.50 3.34 -8.48
N GLU A 189 -11.73 4.64 -8.47
CA GLU A 189 -12.86 5.31 -7.84
C GLU A 189 -14.04 5.47 -8.82
N SER A 190 -14.01 4.88 -10.03
CA SER A 190 -15.04 5.09 -11.05
C SER A 190 -16.45 4.68 -10.57
N ASN A 191 -16.53 3.80 -9.56
CA ASN A 191 -17.76 3.38 -8.90
C ASN A 191 -17.94 3.92 -7.46
N ALA A 192 -17.12 4.88 -7.01
CA ALA A 192 -17.22 5.54 -5.71
C ALA A 192 -17.74 6.99 -5.86
N PHE A 193 -19.02 7.22 -5.58
CA PHE A 193 -19.73 8.46 -5.87
C PHE A 193 -19.77 9.38 -4.65
N VAL A 194 -19.42 10.66 -4.83
CA VAL A 194 -19.60 11.69 -3.79
C VAL A 194 -21.09 11.83 -3.48
N LYS A 195 -21.40 11.89 -2.19
CA LYS A 195 -22.73 12.18 -1.66
C LYS A 195 -22.63 13.45 -0.83
N ASP A 196 -23.37 14.48 -1.23
CA ASP A 196 -23.47 15.71 -0.46
C ASP A 196 -24.24 15.39 0.83
N GLY A 197 -23.63 15.60 2.00
CA GLY A 197 -24.23 15.24 3.28
C GLY A 197 -25.33 16.21 3.73
N LYS A 198 -25.45 17.40 3.12
CA LYS A 198 -26.50 18.40 3.44
C LYS A 198 -27.81 18.09 2.73
N THR A 199 -27.72 17.66 1.47
CA THR A 199 -28.85 17.41 0.57
C THR A 199 -29.17 15.92 0.44
N GLY A 200 -28.17 15.06 0.68
CA GLY A 200 -28.24 13.62 0.43
C GLY A 200 -28.12 13.23 -1.05
N GLU A 201 -27.88 14.19 -1.94
CA GLU A 201 -27.73 13.93 -3.38
C GLU A 201 -26.41 13.20 -3.67
N VAL A 202 -26.47 12.22 -4.59
CA VAL A 202 -25.31 11.43 -5.01
C VAL A 202 -24.93 11.85 -6.43
N ASP A 203 -23.69 12.32 -6.62
CA ASP A 203 -23.16 12.66 -7.93
C ASP A 203 -22.84 11.37 -8.72
N ARG A 204 -23.77 10.99 -9.62
CA ARG A 204 -23.63 9.83 -10.52
C ARG A 204 -23.18 10.20 -11.93
N SER A 205 -22.58 11.37 -12.11
CA SER A 205 -21.99 11.74 -13.40
C SER A 205 -20.88 10.75 -13.81
N ALA A 206 -20.63 10.67 -15.11
CA ALA A 206 -19.68 9.71 -15.66
C ALA A 206 -18.27 9.95 -15.09
N ALA A 207 -17.57 8.86 -14.77
CA ALA A 207 -16.17 8.92 -14.35
C ALA A 207 -15.31 9.61 -15.42
N THR A 208 -14.31 10.36 -14.95
CA THR A 208 -13.24 10.90 -15.80
C THR A 208 -11.94 10.21 -15.44
N LYS A 209 -10.85 10.50 -16.16
CA LYS A 209 -9.51 10.00 -15.80
C LYS A 209 -9.12 10.27 -14.33
N ASN A 210 -9.66 11.33 -13.71
CA ASN A 210 -9.32 11.71 -12.33
C ASN A 210 -9.89 10.74 -11.27
N ALA A 211 -10.74 9.79 -11.67
CA ALA A 211 -11.20 8.69 -10.81
C ALA A 211 -10.15 7.57 -10.66
N TYR A 212 -9.04 7.64 -11.41
CA TYR A 212 -7.95 6.67 -11.29
C TYR A 212 -6.76 7.33 -10.60
N VAL A 213 -6.32 6.78 -9.48
CA VAL A 213 -5.30 7.41 -8.62
C VAL A 213 -4.15 6.44 -8.41
N LEU A 214 -2.92 6.90 -8.64
CA LEU A 214 -1.73 6.17 -8.18
C LEU A 214 -1.40 6.61 -6.76
N TYR A 215 -1.13 5.66 -5.88
CA TYR A 215 -0.52 5.92 -4.57
C TYR A 215 0.87 5.31 -4.48
N ASN A 216 1.75 6.01 -3.76
CA ASN A 216 3.03 5.51 -3.29
C ASN A 216 3.17 5.85 -1.80
N THR A 217 3.11 4.83 -0.95
CA THR A 217 3.20 4.97 0.50
C THR A 217 4.50 4.39 1.03
N ARG A 218 5.12 5.05 2.01
CA ARG A 218 6.22 4.48 2.82
C ARG A 218 5.68 4.12 4.20
N LEU A 219 6.01 2.92 4.66
CA LEU A 219 5.63 2.40 5.97
C LEU A 219 6.87 2.05 6.79
N GLU A 220 6.77 2.22 8.11
CA GLU A 220 7.77 1.75 9.07
C GLU A 220 7.11 0.88 10.13
N LYS A 221 7.77 -0.23 10.50
CA LYS A 221 7.29 -1.15 11.52
C LYS A 221 7.65 -0.62 12.91
N ASN A 222 6.65 -0.46 13.77
CA ASN A 222 6.87 -0.07 15.15
C ASN A 222 7.37 -1.28 16.00
N LYS A 223 7.68 -1.03 17.28
CA LYS A 223 8.16 -2.07 18.21
C LYS A 223 7.13 -3.16 18.53
N GLU A 224 5.86 -2.89 18.29
CA GLU A 224 4.74 -3.81 18.49
C GLU A 224 4.46 -4.63 17.23
N GLY A 225 5.20 -4.38 16.14
CA GLY A 225 5.07 -5.11 14.88
C GLY A 225 4.04 -4.54 13.91
N VAL A 226 3.47 -3.36 14.19
CA VAL A 226 2.51 -2.67 13.31
C VAL A 226 3.26 -1.82 12.30
N TRP A 227 2.98 -2.00 11.01
CA TRP A 227 3.44 -1.11 9.95
C TRP A 227 2.57 0.14 9.91
N LYS A 228 3.16 1.29 10.20
CA LYS A 228 2.47 2.58 10.13
C LYS A 228 2.82 3.29 8.85
N THR A 229 1.84 3.89 8.17
CA THR A 229 2.08 4.78 7.04
C THR A 229 2.68 6.08 7.54
N ILE A 230 3.90 6.37 7.09
CA ILE A 230 4.67 7.54 7.53
C ILE A 230 4.86 8.59 6.43
N ASN A 231 4.61 8.22 5.18
CA ASN A 231 4.54 9.12 4.04
C ASN A 231 3.58 8.54 2.97
N ALA A 232 2.84 9.41 2.28
CA ALA A 232 1.94 9.04 1.20
C ALA A 232 1.97 10.11 0.10
N LEU A 233 2.18 9.67 -1.14
CA LEU A 233 2.12 10.50 -2.33
C LEU A 233 1.02 9.96 -3.24
N SER A 234 0.26 10.85 -3.87
CA SER A 234 -0.82 10.49 -4.78
C SER A 234 -0.76 11.25 -6.10
N GLU A 235 -1.19 10.61 -7.18
CA GLU A 235 -1.34 11.21 -8.51
C GLU A 235 -2.67 10.79 -9.14
N ARG A 236 -3.60 11.74 -9.30
CA ARG A 236 -4.88 11.51 -10.00
C ARG A 236 -4.70 11.58 -11.51
N GLY A 237 -5.43 10.74 -12.24
CA GLY A 237 -5.32 10.66 -13.70
C GLY A 237 -4.04 9.98 -14.18
N ALA A 238 -3.39 9.17 -13.33
CA ALA A 238 -2.21 8.41 -13.69
C ALA A 238 -2.54 7.43 -14.82
N ASN A 239 -1.78 7.48 -15.92
CA ASN A 239 -2.07 6.66 -17.11
C ASN A 239 -1.97 5.16 -16.84
N GLN A 240 -1.06 4.74 -15.95
CA GLN A 240 -0.88 3.33 -15.59
C GLN A 240 -2.03 2.75 -14.76
N CYS A 241 -2.88 3.60 -14.17
CA CYS A 241 -4.05 3.17 -13.41
C CYS A 241 -5.35 3.18 -14.23
N GLN A 242 -5.29 3.61 -15.50
CA GLN A 242 -6.45 3.68 -16.38
C GLN A 242 -6.61 2.38 -17.19
N PRO A 243 -7.85 2.00 -17.56
CA PRO A 243 -8.15 0.83 -18.39
C PRO A 243 -7.70 0.98 -19.86
#